data_AF-A0A373PA87-F1
#
_entry.id   AF-A0A373PA87-F1
#
_cell.length_a   1.000
_cell.length_b   1.000
_cell.length_c   1.000
_cell.angle_alpha   90.00
_cell.angle_beta   90.00
_cell.angle_gamma   90.00
#
_symmetry.space_group_name_H-M   'P 1'
#
loop_
_entity.id
_entity.type
_entity.pdbx_description
1 polymer ?
#
loop_
_entity_poly.entity_id
_entity_poly.type
_entity_poly.pdbx_seq_one_letter_code
_entity_poly.pdbx_strand_id
1 'polypeptide(L)'
;MKKYLKEILILLIQLFMFYVFPLFAGPTDVMGMIVLLILATLLLSILIGSISNLKVKYLYPIIIAITFVPSVFIYYNETALIHSLWYLAVSSFGLIIGMVIHKLILKK
;
A
#
# COMPACT_ATOMS: atom_id res chain seq x y z
N MET A 1 -21.44 -6.29 -6.21
CA MET A 1 -20.00 -6.09 -5.89
C MET A 1 -19.36 -4.87 -6.57
N LYS A 2 -19.93 -4.30 -7.65
CA LYS A 2 -19.37 -3.13 -8.38
C LYS A 2 -19.02 -1.90 -7.51
N LYS A 3 -19.68 -1.74 -6.35
CA LYS A 3 -19.48 -0.63 -5.42
C LYS A 3 -18.05 -0.54 -4.86
N TYR A 4 -17.39 -1.68 -4.60
CA TYR A 4 -16.06 -1.75 -3.97
C TYR A 4 -14.94 -2.09 -4.95
N LEU A 5 -15.24 -2.06 -6.26
CA LEU A 5 -14.34 -2.61 -7.28
C LEU A 5 -12.99 -1.86 -7.31
N LYS A 6 -13.01 -0.54 -7.10
CA LYS A 6 -11.79 0.29 -7.13
C LYS A 6 -10.87 -0.04 -5.95
N GLU A 7 -11.44 -0.18 -4.76
CA GLU A 7 -10.72 -0.49 -3.53
C GLU A 7 -10.16 -1.91 -3.58
N ILE A 8 -10.97 -2.87 -4.03
CA ILE A 8 -10.53 -4.26 -4.22
C ILE A 8 -9.40 -4.32 -5.24
N LEU A 9 -9.51 -3.60 -6.37
CA LEU A 9 -8.46 -3.59 -7.39
C LEU A 9 -7.15 -3.02 -6.86
N ILE A 10 -7.19 -1.90 -6.12
CA ILE A 10 -5.98 -1.30 -5.52
C ILE A 10 -5.37 -2.26 -4.48
N LEU A 11 -6.19 -2.91 -3.66
CA LEU A 11 -5.71 -3.92 -2.71
C LEU A 11 -5.07 -5.13 -3.41
N LEU A 12 -5.65 -5.59 -4.52
CA LEU A 12 -5.07 -6.67 -5.32
C LEU A 12 -3.72 -6.26 -5.92
N ILE A 13 -3.58 -5.03 -6.40
CA ILE A 13 -2.30 -4.50 -6.90
C ILE A 13 -1.28 -4.43 -5.75
N GLN A 14 -1.68 -3.99 -4.56
CA GLN A 14 -0.78 -3.96 -3.40
C GLN A 14 -0.34 -5.38 -2.98
N LEU A 15 -1.25 -6.35 -2.96
CA LEU A 15 -0.91 -7.75 -2.69
C LEU A 15 0.03 -8.31 -3.75
N PHE A 16 -0.22 -8.00 -5.03
CA PHE A 16 0.71 -8.35 -6.10
C PHE A 16 2.11 -7.77 -5.84
N MET A 17 2.19 -6.52 -5.40
CA MET A 17 3.46 -5.88 -5.05
C MET A 17 4.15 -6.55 -3.86
N PHE A 18 3.43 -6.99 -2.84
CA PHE A 18 4.04 -7.63 -1.66
C PHE A 18 4.42 -9.09 -1.84
N TYR A 19 3.76 -9.82 -2.75
CA TYR A 19 3.92 -11.26 -2.86
C TYR A 19 4.47 -11.73 -4.22
N VAL A 20 4.26 -10.99 -5.30
CA VAL A 20 4.77 -11.38 -6.62
C VAL A 20 6.02 -10.60 -6.98
N PHE A 21 6.05 -9.29 -6.68
CA PHE A 21 7.20 -8.46 -7.02
C PHE A 21 8.53 -8.93 -6.38
N PRO A 22 8.56 -9.43 -5.12
CA PRO A 22 9.80 -9.92 -4.53
C PRO A 22 10.42 -11.13 -5.21
N LEU A 23 9.67 -11.88 -6.02
CA LEU A 23 10.20 -13.01 -6.78
C LEU A 23 11.19 -12.59 -7.87
N PHE A 24 11.18 -11.31 -8.27
CA PHE A 24 12.09 -10.77 -9.29
C PHE A 24 13.34 -10.12 -8.69
N ALA A 25 13.43 -9.99 -7.36
CA ALA A 25 14.57 -9.36 -6.70
C ALA A 25 15.71 -10.36 -6.50
N GLY A 26 16.93 -9.95 -6.85
CA GLY A 26 18.14 -10.74 -6.60
C GLY A 26 18.55 -10.74 -5.11
N PRO A 27 19.46 -11.64 -4.67
CA PRO A 27 19.82 -11.82 -3.27
C PRO A 27 20.37 -10.58 -2.56
N THR A 28 20.92 -9.63 -3.31
CA THR A 28 21.59 -8.42 -2.79
C THR A 28 20.73 -7.16 -2.85
N ASP A 29 19.50 -7.21 -3.38
CA ASP A 29 18.68 -6.01 -3.66
C ASP A 29 17.42 -5.90 -2.77
N VAL A 30 17.42 -6.60 -1.63
CA VAL A 30 16.27 -6.62 -0.71
C VAL A 30 15.93 -5.22 -0.18
N MET A 31 16.95 -4.40 0.10
CA MET A 31 16.73 -3.03 0.59
C MET A 31 16.19 -2.10 -0.50
N GLY A 32 16.72 -2.19 -1.73
CA GLY A 32 16.21 -1.43 -2.88
C GLY A 32 14.75 -1.76 -3.17
N MET A 33 14.41 -3.05 -3.11
CA MET A 33 13.03 -3.52 -3.24
C MET A 33 12.10 -2.93 -2.16
N ILE A 34 12.48 -2.93 -0.88
CA ILE A 34 11.63 -2.37 0.19
C ILE A 34 11.34 -0.89 -0.07
N VAL A 35 12.34 -0.12 -0.49
CA VAL A 35 12.16 1.31 -0.82
C VAL A 35 11.19 1.47 -1.99
N LEU A 36 11.30 0.66 -3.04
CA LEU A 36 10.37 0.67 -4.17
C LEU A 36 8.93 0.33 -3.74
N LEU A 37 8.78 -0.66 -2.86
CA LEU A 37 7.47 -1.05 -2.33
C LEU A 37 6.85 0.05 -1.46
N ILE A 38 7.66 0.78 -0.68
CA ILE A 38 7.20 1.94 0.09
C ILE A 38 6.67 3.04 -0.85
N LEU A 39 7.43 3.36 -1.91
CA LEU A 39 7.01 4.35 -2.92
C LEU A 39 5.72 3.93 -3.63
N ALA A 40 5.62 2.66 -4.04
CA ALA A 40 4.40 2.13 -4.64
C ALA A 40 3.20 2.21 -3.69
N THR A 41 3.40 1.86 -2.42
CA THR A 41 2.36 1.95 -1.38
C THR A 41 1.88 3.40 -1.20
N LEU A 42 2.80 4.36 -1.20
CA LEU A 42 2.46 5.78 -1.13
C LEU A 42 1.57 6.17 -2.31
N LEU A 43 1.96 5.84 -3.55
CA LEU A 43 1.19 6.18 -4.75
C LEU A 43 -0.20 5.53 -4.75
N LEU A 44 -0.30 4.25 -4.38
CA LEU A 44 -1.58 3.54 -4.30
C LEU A 44 -2.48 4.09 -3.20
N SER A 45 -1.91 4.50 -2.07
CA SER A 45 -2.66 5.15 -0.98
C SER A 45 -3.19 6.55 -1.36
N ILE A 46 -2.42 7.33 -2.12
CA ILE A 46 -2.88 8.58 -2.72
C ILE A 46 -4.02 8.31 -3.70
N LEU A 47 -3.87 7.29 -4.54
CA LEU A 47 -4.89 6.92 -5.52
C LEU A 47 -6.21 6.53 -4.85
N ILE A 48 -6.21 5.62 -3.88
CA ILE A 48 -7.44 5.21 -3.18
C ILE A 48 -8.07 6.37 -2.41
N GLY A 49 -7.26 7.24 -1.79
CA GLY A 49 -7.74 8.46 -1.14
C GLY A 49 -8.44 9.41 -2.09
N SER A 50 -7.92 9.51 -3.33
CA SER A 50 -8.38 10.42 -4.38
C SER A 50 -9.63 9.94 -5.12
N ILE A 51 -9.80 8.63 -5.32
CA ILE A 51 -10.87 8.09 -6.18
C ILE A 51 -12.01 7.41 -5.43
N SER A 52 -11.80 7.03 -4.16
CA SER A 52 -12.82 6.36 -3.35
C SER A 52 -13.61 7.35 -2.51
N ASN A 53 -14.94 7.22 -2.56
CA ASN A 53 -15.89 7.93 -1.68
C ASN A 53 -16.35 7.09 -0.49
N LEU A 54 -15.87 5.84 -0.37
CA LEU A 54 -16.36 4.89 0.62
C LEU A 54 -15.54 4.98 1.90
N LYS A 55 -16.22 4.83 3.05
CA LYS A 55 -15.56 4.80 4.37
C LYS A 55 -14.58 3.63 4.52
N VAL A 56 -14.71 2.57 3.71
CA VAL A 56 -13.79 1.42 3.76
C VAL A 56 -12.34 1.81 3.43
N LYS A 57 -12.11 2.92 2.70
CA LYS A 57 -10.76 3.40 2.38
C LYS A 57 -9.90 3.71 3.61
N TYR A 58 -10.53 4.01 4.75
CA TYR A 58 -9.81 4.24 6.02
C TYR A 58 -9.19 2.96 6.60
N LEU A 59 -9.66 1.78 6.20
CA LEU A 59 -9.05 0.51 6.60
C LEU A 59 -7.82 0.17 5.76
N TYR A 60 -7.61 0.86 4.63
CA TYR A 60 -6.50 0.56 3.72
C TYR A 60 -5.14 0.53 4.41
N PRO A 61 -4.73 1.54 5.21
CA PRO A 61 -3.42 1.52 5.87
C PRO A 61 -3.21 0.32 6.81
N ILE A 62 -4.26 -0.04 7.56
CA ILE A 62 -4.23 -1.16 8.51
C ILE A 62 -4.09 -2.47 7.75
N ILE A 63 -4.86 -2.63 6.66
CA ILE A 63 -4.79 -3.83 5.81
C ILE A 63 -3.39 -3.96 5.21
N ILE A 64 -2.77 -2.87 4.74
CA ILE A 64 -1.41 -2.90 4.17
C ILE A 64 -0.40 -3.34 5.23
N ALA A 65 -0.46 -2.76 6.42
CA ALA A 65 0.47 -3.11 7.51
C ALA A 65 0.37 -4.59 7.88
N ILE A 66 -0.85 -5.13 8.03
CA ILE A 66 -1.08 -6.54 8.38
C ILE A 66 -0.65 -7.46 7.24
N THR A 67 -0.99 -7.12 5.99
CA THR A 67 -0.70 -7.98 4.83
C THR A 67 0.78 -7.99 4.45
N PHE A 68 1.58 -7.00 4.87
CA PHE A 68 3.03 -7.04 4.73
C PHE A 68 3.69 -8.04 5.70
N VAL A 69 3.13 -8.26 6.89
CA VAL A 69 3.76 -9.13 7.91
C VAL A 69 4.03 -10.56 7.40
N PRO A 70 3.09 -11.26 6.74
CA PRO A 70 3.38 -12.59 6.20
C PRO A 70 4.44 -12.57 5.10
N SER A 71 4.54 -11.51 4.28
CA SER A 71 5.56 -11.46 3.24
C SER A 71 6.97 -11.37 3.83
N VAL A 72 7.14 -10.76 5.01
CA VAL A 72 8.41 -10.74 5.77
C VAL A 72 8.96 -12.15 5.97
N PHE A 73 8.13 -13.10 6.40
CA PHE A 73 8.56 -14.46 6.66
C PHE A 73 8.82 -15.28 5.39
N ILE A 74 8.34 -14.83 4.23
CA ILE A 74 8.51 -15.54 2.95
C ILE A 74 9.77 -15.04 2.22
N TYR A 75 9.99 -13.72 2.19
CA TYR A 75 11.00 -13.09 1.32
C TYR A 75 12.09 -12.30 2.05
N TYR A 76 11.90 -11.97 3.33
CA TYR A 76 12.76 -11.05 4.06
C TYR A 76 13.31 -11.69 5.36
N ASN A 77 14.09 -10.92 6.11
CA ASN A 77 14.56 -11.30 7.45
C ASN A 77 13.69 -10.67 8.55
N GLU A 78 13.85 -11.11 9.79
CA GLU A 78 13.04 -10.63 10.92
C GLU A 78 13.17 -9.12 11.16
N THR A 79 14.31 -8.51 10.83
CA THR A 79 14.49 -7.06 10.98
C THR A 79 13.58 -6.27 10.04
N ALA A 80 13.08 -6.88 8.96
CA ALA A 80 12.12 -6.25 8.07
C ALA A 80 10.73 -6.06 8.71
N LEU A 81 10.40 -6.71 9.83
CA LEU A 81 9.11 -6.54 10.53
C LEU A 81 8.83 -5.08 10.90
N ILE A 82 9.86 -4.29 11.24
CA ILE A 82 9.68 -2.86 11.55
C ILE A 82 9.06 -2.09 10.38
N HIS A 83 9.30 -2.53 9.13
CA HIS A 83 8.79 -1.87 7.93
C HIS A 83 7.27 -1.95 7.84
N SER A 84 6.61 -2.88 8.53
CA SER A 84 5.13 -2.88 8.66
C SER A 84 4.61 -1.56 9.25
N LEU A 85 5.30 -0.98 10.23
CA LEU A 85 4.96 0.33 10.81
C LEU A 85 5.21 1.46 9.82
N TRP A 86 6.27 1.35 9.01
CA TRP A 86 6.55 2.31 7.94
C TRP A 86 5.46 2.28 6.87
N TYR A 87 5.02 1.10 6.44
CA TYR A 87 3.90 0.96 5.51
C TYR A 87 2.60 1.53 6.09
N LEU A 88 2.33 1.34 7.38
CA LEU A 88 1.19 1.96 8.05
C LEU A 88 1.26 3.49 7.98
N ALA A 89 2.41 4.07 8.33
CA ALA A 89 2.61 5.52 8.35
C ALA A 89 2.50 6.12 6.93
N VAL A 90 3.20 5.54 5.97
CA VAL A 90 3.26 6.01 4.58
C VAL A 90 1.90 5.90 3.90
N SER A 91 1.20 4.78 4.06
CA SER A 91 -0.14 4.60 3.48
C SER A 91 -1.19 5.50 4.13
N SER A 92 -1.06 5.77 5.44
CA SER A 92 -1.92 6.75 6.13
C SER A 92 -1.69 8.16 5.58
N PHE A 93 -0.43 8.54 5.41
CA PHE A 93 -0.06 9.86 4.87
C PHE A 93 -0.53 10.04 3.43
N GLY A 94 -0.28 9.07 2.55
CA GLY A 94 -0.75 9.15 1.17
C GLY A 94 -2.27 9.12 1.07
N LEU A 95 -2.97 8.36 1.92
CA LEU A 95 -4.44 8.42 2.00
C LEU A 95 -4.94 9.84 2.33
N ILE A 96 -4.32 10.52 3.29
CA ILE A 96 -4.66 11.91 3.65
C ILE A 96 -4.45 12.84 2.47
N ILE A 97 -3.30 12.77 1.80
CA ILE A 97 -3.01 13.56 0.59
C ILE A 97 -4.08 13.31 -0.47
N GLY A 98 -4.41 12.04 -0.74
CA GLY A 98 -5.41 11.68 -1.73
C GLY A 98 -6.79 12.24 -1.39
N MET A 99 -7.17 12.25 -0.11
CA MET A 99 -8.42 12.87 0.33
C MET A 99 -8.45 14.38 0.12
N VAL A 100 -7.33 15.06 0.38
CA VAL A 100 -7.19 16.50 0.12
C VAL A 100 -7.33 16.79 -1.38
N ILE A 101 -6.64 16.03 -2.24
CA ILE A 101 -6.75 16.12 -3.70
C ILE A 101 -8.20 15.93 -4.14
N HIS A 102 -8.87 14.89 -3.63
CA HIS A 102 -10.27 14.62 -3.94
C HIS A 102 -11.16 15.82 -3.63
N LYS A 103 -10.98 16.43 -2.45
CA LYS A 103 -11.78 17.57 -2.01
C LYS A 103 -11.52 18.84 -2.83
N LEU A 104 -10.26 19.09 -3.21
CA LEU A 104 -9.86 20.34 -3.88
C LEU A 104 -10.12 20.32 -5.39
N ILE A 105 -9.93 19.17 -6.05
CA ILE A 105 -9.88 19.09 -7.51
C ILE A 105 -11.07 18.33 -8.09
N LEU A 106 -11.44 17.21 -7.47
CA LEU A 106 -12.41 16.26 -8.05
C LEU A 106 -13.85 16.50 -7.61
N LYS A 107 -14.09 17.41 -6.65
CA LYS A 107 -15.42 17.72 -6.10
C LYS A 107 -15.87 19.17 -6.31
N LYS A 108 -15.22 19.88 -7.25
CA LYS A 108 -15.84 21.03 -7.92
C LYS A 108 -17.02 20.53 -8.75
#